data_AF-A0A9E6WEZ2-F1
#
_entry.id   AF-A0A9E6WEZ2-F1
#
_cell.length_a   1.000
_cell.length_b   1.000
_cell.length_c   1.000
_cell.angle_alpha   90.00
_cell.angle_beta   90.00
_cell.angle_gamma   90.00
#
_symmetry.space_group_name_H-M   'P 1'
#
loop_
_entity.id
_entity.type
_entity.pdbx_description
1 polymer ?
#
loop_
_entity_poly.entity_id
_entity_poly.type
_entity_poly.pdbx_seq_one_letter_code
_entity_poly.pdbx_strand_id
1 'polypeptide(L)'
;MANKDKLLANAQKFISKGQLPKAIGEYRKLVDAFPKDVRNRQKLAELLSRDNKNEDALTEYEVVAKHYTETGFYLKAIALFKQMQKIDASRIDIYHRLAELNEKQGLVGNALTEYRNLISFYENNQMYQEAIEVLEKMLELDAENLNFAAKIAECYKASGQNDEALKRFQSILEPISEKGEHLKVIKLYERFLDICPEDDRSRIPLALAFIHTGSAEKAIQLLKGLLKQAPEDTVVNRCLADAYVANQDYSNAQLTLKHLLKLADDDLDLRAYYVRICIDAGEIESARDRLEEWKDSFFQAERVSVLKGFYEELKALMDGDTVVAGTLAVIYEAVGETSKLDELDTSSQTPEAPEETIDAALDDEAIDDVETLDMIGEVVPDDVEVPELVAKDSDEDLPAEKVVAKGVELDLDLDLDLELDLDGPEVELEAPTPEVDDVSFPEVEEDAEVEVEIDLDDMGDLDLDFDEEIAFEEEVSEEEVSEEEVSEEEVSEEEVSEEEVS
;
A
#
# COMPACT_ATOMS: atom_id res chain seq x y z
N MET A 1 -42.34 -42.35 17.17
CA MET A 1 -42.59 -42.23 15.73
C MET A 1 -43.95 -41.56 15.45
N ALA A 2 -45.08 -42.17 15.82
CA ALA A 2 -46.43 -41.68 15.48
C ALA A 2 -46.80 -40.21 15.82
N ASN A 3 -46.10 -39.55 16.76
CA ASN A 3 -46.33 -38.13 17.06
C ASN A 3 -45.52 -37.18 16.16
N LYS A 4 -44.30 -37.57 15.73
CA LYS A 4 -43.44 -36.77 14.83
C LYS A 4 -44.08 -36.69 13.44
N ASP A 5 -44.40 -37.86 12.88
CA ASP A 5 -44.95 -37.98 11.52
C ASP A 5 -46.29 -37.25 11.40
N LYS A 6 -47.10 -37.29 12.47
CA LYS A 6 -48.38 -36.56 12.53
C LYS A 6 -48.19 -35.05 12.55
N LEU A 7 -47.23 -34.54 13.32
CA LEU A 7 -46.90 -33.11 13.37
C LEU A 7 -46.36 -32.64 12.03
N LEU A 8 -45.48 -33.40 11.38
CA LEU A 8 -44.97 -33.11 10.03
C LEU A 8 -46.09 -33.10 8.99
N ALA A 9 -46.94 -34.12 8.96
CA ALA A 9 -48.07 -34.20 8.04
C ALA A 9 -49.06 -33.04 8.21
N ASN A 10 -49.33 -32.62 9.46
CA ASN A 10 -50.15 -31.43 9.74
C ASN A 10 -49.46 -30.16 9.25
N ALA A 11 -48.18 -29.98 9.55
CA ALA A 11 -47.41 -28.82 9.14
C ALA A 11 -47.38 -28.70 7.60
N GLN A 12 -47.09 -29.78 6.89
CA GLN A 12 -47.08 -29.83 5.42
C GLN A 12 -48.45 -29.51 4.82
N LYS A 13 -49.52 -30.00 5.44
CA LYS A 13 -50.90 -29.64 5.06
C LYS A 13 -51.21 -28.16 5.26
N PHE A 14 -50.62 -27.51 6.25
CA PHE A 14 -50.78 -26.07 6.46
C PHE A 14 -49.92 -25.26 5.50
N ILE A 15 -48.70 -25.70 5.20
CA ILE A 15 -47.80 -25.09 4.20
C ILE A 15 -48.46 -25.08 2.83
N SER A 16 -48.95 -26.23 2.34
CA SER A 16 -49.62 -26.34 1.04
C SER A 16 -50.92 -25.52 0.92
N LYS A 17 -51.44 -25.01 2.03
CA LYS A 17 -52.61 -24.13 2.09
C LYS A 17 -52.25 -22.66 2.33
N GLY A 18 -50.96 -22.30 2.33
CA GLY A 18 -50.47 -20.97 2.67
C GLY A 18 -50.74 -20.55 4.12
N GLN A 19 -51.11 -21.48 5.01
CA GLN A 19 -51.43 -21.19 6.41
C GLN A 19 -50.17 -21.19 7.27
N LEU A 20 -49.21 -20.31 6.95
CA LEU A 20 -47.89 -20.24 7.59
C LEU A 20 -47.95 -20.15 9.13
N PRO A 21 -48.81 -19.33 9.76
CA PRO A 21 -48.89 -19.27 11.22
C PRO A 21 -49.25 -20.61 11.89
N LYS A 22 -50.07 -21.44 11.22
CA LYS A 22 -50.44 -22.76 11.74
C LYS A 22 -49.34 -23.77 11.52
N ALA A 23 -48.65 -23.71 10.38
CA ALA A 23 -47.47 -24.53 10.13
C ALA A 23 -46.36 -24.25 11.15
N ILE A 24 -46.08 -22.97 11.44
CA ILE A 24 -45.16 -22.52 12.50
C ILE A 24 -45.57 -23.12 13.86
N GLY A 25 -46.87 -23.10 14.19
CA GLY A 25 -47.38 -23.69 15.42
C GLY A 25 -47.13 -25.19 15.55
N GLU A 26 -47.20 -25.95 14.44
CA GLU A 26 -46.87 -27.38 14.45
C GLU A 26 -45.35 -27.61 14.53
N TYR A 27 -44.53 -26.80 13.84
CA TYR A 27 -43.07 -26.88 13.91
C TYR A 27 -42.52 -26.49 15.28
N ARG A 28 -43.10 -25.50 15.98
CA ARG A 28 -42.74 -25.18 17.38
C ARG A 28 -42.91 -26.39 18.30
N LYS A 29 -44.07 -27.07 18.23
CA LYS A 29 -44.29 -28.32 18.98
C LYS A 29 -43.28 -29.41 18.64
N LEU A 30 -42.84 -29.44 17.39
CA LEU A 30 -41.90 -30.43 16.90
C LEU A 30 -40.48 -30.15 17.41
N VAL A 31 -40.06 -28.89 17.42
CA VAL A 31 -38.80 -28.44 18.05
C VAL A 31 -38.83 -28.69 19.57
N ASP A 32 -39.95 -28.43 20.24
CA ASP A 32 -40.11 -28.70 21.68
C ASP A 32 -40.02 -30.20 22.02
N ALA A 33 -40.61 -31.05 21.17
CA ALA A 33 -40.62 -32.50 21.36
C ALA A 33 -39.28 -33.16 20.99
N PHE A 34 -38.55 -32.57 20.03
CA PHE A 34 -37.30 -33.11 19.48
C PHE A 34 -36.20 -32.03 19.43
N PRO A 35 -35.75 -31.51 20.58
CA PRO A 35 -34.87 -30.33 20.63
C PRO A 35 -33.48 -30.55 20.03
N LYS A 36 -33.06 -31.82 19.84
CA LYS A 36 -31.79 -32.20 19.19
C LYS A 36 -31.86 -32.29 17.67
N ASP A 37 -33.07 -32.30 17.10
CA ASP A 37 -33.25 -32.43 15.65
C ASP A 37 -33.23 -31.05 15.01
N VAL A 38 -32.03 -30.64 14.61
CA VAL A 38 -31.71 -29.30 14.11
C VAL A 38 -32.39 -29.00 12.77
N ARG A 39 -32.72 -30.03 11.98
CA ARG A 39 -33.45 -29.88 10.70
C ARG A 39 -34.84 -29.27 10.92
N ASN A 40 -35.54 -29.69 11.97
CA ASN A 40 -36.86 -29.15 12.29
C ASN A 40 -36.80 -27.69 12.74
N ARG A 41 -35.72 -27.34 13.45
CA ARG A 41 -35.47 -25.97 13.89
C ARG A 41 -35.13 -25.06 12.71
N GLN A 42 -34.32 -25.56 11.77
CA GLN A 42 -34.06 -24.86 10.51
C GLN A 42 -35.35 -24.61 9.72
N LYS A 43 -36.21 -25.63 9.59
CA LYS A 43 -37.49 -25.48 8.88
C LYS A 43 -38.44 -24.52 9.59
N LEU A 44 -38.42 -24.49 10.93
CA LEU A 44 -39.14 -23.48 11.72
C LEU A 44 -38.63 -22.06 11.39
N ALA A 45 -37.32 -21.84 11.33
CA ALA A 45 -36.71 -20.56 11.00
C ALA A 45 -37.09 -20.09 9.58
N GLU A 46 -37.05 -20.98 8.59
CA GLU A 46 -37.48 -20.69 7.21
C GLU A 46 -38.96 -20.25 7.15
N LEU A 47 -39.85 -20.94 7.88
CA LEU A 47 -41.26 -20.58 7.94
C LEU A 47 -41.50 -19.26 8.65
N LEU A 48 -40.74 -18.96 9.71
CA LEU A 48 -40.80 -17.69 10.42
C LEU A 48 -40.34 -16.53 9.52
N SER A 49 -39.26 -16.73 8.75
CA SER A 49 -38.78 -15.77 7.76
C SER A 49 -39.84 -15.50 6.68
N ARG A 50 -40.44 -16.56 6.11
CA ARG A 50 -41.54 -16.44 5.13
C ARG A 50 -42.80 -15.75 5.68
N ASP A 51 -43.03 -15.79 6.99
CA ASP A 51 -44.15 -15.13 7.68
C ASP A 51 -43.77 -13.71 8.15
N ASN A 52 -42.63 -13.17 7.71
CA ASN A 52 -42.05 -11.86 8.09
C ASN A 52 -41.80 -11.70 9.61
N LYS A 53 -41.59 -12.82 10.33
CA LYS A 53 -41.20 -12.83 11.74
C LYS A 53 -39.68 -12.91 11.86
N ASN A 54 -39.03 -11.86 11.37
CA ASN A 54 -37.58 -11.83 11.16
C ASN A 54 -36.78 -12.08 12.46
N GLU A 55 -37.13 -11.43 13.57
CA GLU A 55 -36.47 -11.63 14.87
C GLU A 55 -36.57 -13.08 15.39
N ASP A 56 -37.77 -13.67 15.32
CA ASP A 56 -37.99 -15.07 15.70
C ASP A 56 -37.19 -16.00 14.77
N ALA A 57 -37.14 -15.69 13.46
CA ALA A 57 -36.40 -16.47 12.48
C ALA A 57 -34.89 -16.42 12.76
N LEU A 58 -34.33 -15.24 12.98
CA LEU A 58 -32.91 -15.03 13.31
C LEU A 58 -32.52 -15.81 14.57
N THR A 59 -33.35 -15.76 15.61
CA THR A 59 -33.11 -16.52 16.86
C THR A 59 -33.01 -18.02 16.60
N GLU A 60 -33.91 -18.58 15.77
CA GLU A 60 -33.88 -20.00 15.45
C GLU A 60 -32.72 -20.36 14.51
N TYR A 61 -32.41 -19.50 13.52
CA TYR A 61 -31.28 -19.68 12.63
C TYR A 61 -29.94 -19.68 13.38
N GLU A 62 -29.75 -18.80 14.37
CA GLU A 62 -28.53 -18.77 15.19
C GLU A 62 -28.26 -20.10 15.89
N VAL A 63 -29.30 -20.72 16.46
CA VAL A 63 -29.17 -22.02 17.15
C VAL A 63 -28.73 -23.10 16.16
N VAL A 64 -29.31 -23.11 14.96
CA VAL A 64 -29.00 -24.08 13.90
C VAL A 64 -27.58 -23.84 13.36
N ALA A 65 -27.22 -22.59 13.07
CA ALA A 65 -25.91 -22.21 12.58
C ALA A 65 -24.81 -22.56 13.57
N LYS A 66 -25.01 -22.23 14.86
CA LYS A 66 -24.08 -22.61 15.95
C LYS A 66 -23.87 -24.11 16.03
N HIS A 67 -24.93 -24.91 15.89
CA HIS A 67 -24.79 -26.37 15.87
C HIS A 67 -23.92 -26.84 14.70
N TYR A 68 -24.16 -26.32 13.49
CA TYR A 68 -23.34 -26.68 12.32
C TYR A 68 -21.89 -26.20 12.45
N THR A 69 -21.65 -25.04 13.06
CA THR A 69 -20.28 -24.57 13.37
C THR A 69 -19.57 -25.50 14.35
N GLU A 70 -20.22 -25.87 15.46
CA GLU A 70 -19.64 -26.73 16.50
C GLU A 70 -19.38 -28.17 16.02
N THR A 71 -20.15 -28.62 15.04
CA THR A 71 -20.01 -29.96 14.42
C THR A 71 -19.08 -29.96 13.20
N GLY A 72 -18.50 -28.82 12.83
CA GLY A 72 -17.55 -28.70 11.72
C GLY A 72 -18.20 -28.65 10.33
N PHE A 73 -19.53 -28.60 10.22
CA PHE A 73 -20.25 -28.42 8.95
C PHE A 73 -20.26 -26.95 8.53
N TYR A 74 -19.08 -26.37 8.30
CA TYR A 74 -18.93 -24.91 8.09
C TYR A 74 -19.70 -24.38 6.88
N LEU A 75 -19.74 -25.10 5.75
CA LEU A 75 -20.53 -24.67 4.57
C LEU A 75 -22.04 -24.53 4.89
N LYS A 76 -22.59 -25.43 5.71
CA LYS A 76 -23.99 -25.35 6.14
C LYS A 76 -24.20 -24.16 7.08
N ALA A 77 -23.26 -23.91 8.00
CA ALA A 77 -23.31 -22.74 8.86
C ALA A 77 -23.23 -21.43 8.04
N ILE A 78 -22.32 -21.34 7.07
CA ILE A 78 -22.17 -20.19 6.17
C ILE A 78 -23.47 -19.91 5.41
N ALA A 79 -24.11 -20.94 4.85
CA ALA A 79 -25.38 -20.79 4.15
C ALA A 79 -26.48 -20.17 5.05
N LEU A 80 -26.56 -20.60 6.32
CA LEU A 80 -27.51 -20.03 7.27
C LEU A 80 -27.16 -18.61 7.67
N PHE A 81 -25.89 -18.30 7.92
CA PHE A 81 -25.48 -16.93 8.21
C PHE A 81 -25.72 -15.99 7.02
N LYS A 82 -25.57 -16.45 5.77
CA LYS A 82 -25.99 -15.68 4.58
C LYS A 82 -27.51 -15.48 4.51
N GLN A 83 -28.32 -16.46 4.90
CA GLN A 83 -29.76 -16.26 5.03
C GLN A 83 -30.09 -15.21 6.10
N MET A 84 -29.42 -15.27 7.25
CA MET A 84 -29.57 -14.28 8.31
C MET A 84 -29.16 -12.87 7.86
N GLN A 85 -28.06 -12.75 7.09
CA GLN A 85 -27.60 -11.49 6.51
C GLN A 85 -28.63 -10.88 5.54
N LYS A 86 -29.33 -11.70 4.76
CA LYS A 86 -30.44 -11.24 3.90
C LYS A 86 -31.66 -10.74 4.69
N ILE A 87 -31.91 -11.33 5.86
CA ILE A 87 -33.02 -10.92 6.74
C ILE A 87 -32.70 -9.60 7.44
N ASP A 88 -31.48 -9.46 7.93
CA ASP A 88 -31.00 -8.25 8.59
C ASP A 88 -29.51 -8.02 8.28
N ALA A 89 -29.26 -7.15 7.31
CA ALA A 89 -27.91 -6.74 6.89
C ALA A 89 -27.24 -5.76 7.87
N SER A 90 -27.98 -5.24 8.87
CA SER A 90 -27.41 -4.32 9.86
C SER A 90 -26.68 -5.03 11.00
N ARG A 91 -26.85 -6.35 11.12
CA ARG A 91 -26.26 -7.16 12.20
C ARG A 91 -24.80 -7.50 11.93
N ILE A 92 -23.92 -6.68 12.51
CA ILE A 92 -22.47 -6.79 12.34
C ILE A 92 -21.87 -8.12 12.82
N ASP A 93 -22.49 -8.75 13.82
CA ASP A 93 -22.05 -10.05 14.34
C ASP A 93 -22.15 -11.17 13.30
N ILE A 94 -23.07 -11.06 12.33
CA ILE A 94 -23.21 -12.02 11.22
C ILE A 94 -21.97 -11.97 10.33
N TYR A 95 -21.46 -10.78 10.02
CA TYR A 95 -20.28 -10.59 9.18
C TYR A 95 -19.03 -11.17 9.85
N HIS A 96 -18.86 -10.98 11.16
CA HIS A 96 -17.80 -11.65 11.95
C HIS A 96 -17.87 -13.15 11.83
N ARG A 97 -19.08 -13.73 11.99
CA ARG A 97 -19.26 -15.19 11.89
C ARG A 97 -18.99 -15.70 10.49
N LEU A 98 -19.44 -14.99 9.46
CA LEU A 98 -19.16 -15.37 8.07
C LEU A 98 -17.66 -15.31 7.77
N ALA A 99 -16.95 -14.27 8.21
CA ALA A 99 -15.51 -14.16 8.02
C ALA A 99 -14.75 -15.32 8.70
N GLU A 100 -15.02 -15.57 10.00
CA GLU A 100 -14.42 -16.67 10.76
C GLU A 100 -14.70 -18.05 10.14
N LEU A 101 -15.91 -18.27 9.64
CA LEU A 101 -16.28 -19.55 9.03
C LEU A 101 -15.66 -19.73 7.65
N ASN A 102 -15.62 -18.68 6.84
CA ASN A 102 -14.96 -18.69 5.54
C ASN A 102 -13.46 -18.98 5.71
N GLU A 103 -12.81 -18.36 6.70
CA GLU A 103 -11.41 -18.62 7.05
C GLU A 103 -11.18 -20.09 7.44
N LYS A 104 -11.98 -20.63 8.37
CA LYS A 104 -11.90 -22.05 8.79
C LYS A 104 -12.13 -23.03 7.63
N GLN A 105 -12.95 -22.65 6.66
CA GLN A 105 -13.24 -23.44 5.47
C GLN A 105 -12.15 -23.29 4.39
N GLY A 106 -11.21 -22.35 4.53
CA GLY A 106 -10.17 -22.03 3.54
C GLY A 106 -10.65 -21.15 2.39
N LEU A 107 -11.84 -20.55 2.49
CA LEU A 107 -12.43 -19.65 1.50
C LEU A 107 -11.92 -18.22 1.73
N VAL A 108 -10.61 -18.01 1.53
CA VAL A 108 -9.91 -16.76 1.87
C VAL A 108 -10.54 -15.53 1.18
N GLY A 109 -10.83 -15.60 -0.12
CA GLY A 109 -11.46 -14.48 -0.84
C GLY A 109 -12.80 -14.06 -0.24
N ASN A 110 -13.65 -15.02 0.15
CA ASN A 110 -14.92 -14.74 0.82
C ASN A 110 -14.69 -14.15 2.22
N ALA A 111 -13.71 -14.65 2.97
CA ALA A 111 -13.38 -14.09 4.28
C ALA A 111 -12.93 -12.63 4.17
N LEU A 112 -12.08 -12.30 3.19
CA LEU A 112 -11.62 -10.94 2.94
C LEU A 112 -12.78 -10.00 2.59
N THR A 113 -13.77 -10.45 1.79
CA THR A 113 -14.97 -9.66 1.50
C THR A 113 -15.76 -9.34 2.76
N GLU A 114 -15.98 -10.31 3.65
CA GLU A 114 -16.70 -10.06 4.91
C GLU A 114 -15.88 -9.17 5.87
N TYR A 115 -14.55 -9.32 5.91
CA TYR A 115 -13.67 -8.44 6.68
C TYR A 115 -13.72 -6.99 6.17
N ARG A 116 -13.80 -6.75 4.86
CA ARG A 116 -13.99 -5.40 4.31
C ARG A 116 -15.28 -4.76 4.79
N ASN A 117 -16.39 -5.49 4.76
CA ASN A 117 -17.68 -5.00 5.26
C ASN A 117 -17.58 -4.61 6.76
N LEU A 118 -16.88 -5.41 7.56
CA LEU A 118 -16.61 -5.10 8.96
C LEU A 118 -15.79 -3.82 9.13
N ILE A 119 -14.70 -3.67 8.36
CA ILE A 119 -13.85 -2.48 8.41
C ILE A 119 -14.65 -1.24 8.03
N SER A 120 -15.40 -1.25 6.92
CA SER A 120 -16.23 -0.12 6.51
C SER A 120 -17.24 0.26 7.58
N PHE A 121 -17.89 -0.71 8.22
CA PHE A 121 -18.78 -0.44 9.34
C PHE A 121 -18.04 0.21 10.51
N TYR A 122 -16.88 -0.33 10.91
CA TYR A 122 -16.12 0.18 12.04
C TYR A 122 -15.57 1.58 11.78
N GLU A 123 -15.07 1.87 10.58
CA GLU A 123 -14.61 3.20 10.20
C GLU A 123 -15.74 4.23 10.20
N ASN A 124 -16.90 3.90 9.63
CA ASN A 124 -18.08 4.77 9.63
C ASN A 124 -18.59 5.09 11.04
N ASN A 125 -18.33 4.21 12.01
CA ASN A 125 -18.69 4.39 13.41
C ASN A 125 -17.51 4.87 14.28
N GLN A 126 -16.37 5.23 13.68
CA GLN A 126 -15.15 5.67 14.38
C GLN A 126 -14.60 4.63 15.39
N MET A 127 -14.91 3.35 15.19
CA MET A 127 -14.45 2.20 15.96
C MET A 127 -13.12 1.70 15.42
N TYR A 128 -12.11 2.57 15.42
CA TYR A 128 -10.83 2.31 14.75
C TYR A 128 -10.06 1.13 15.36
N GLN A 129 -10.22 0.86 16.65
CA GLN A 129 -9.53 -0.26 17.30
C GLN A 129 -10.05 -1.61 16.78
N GLU A 130 -11.37 -1.73 16.63
CA GLU A 130 -12.02 -2.92 16.07
C GLU A 130 -11.70 -3.08 14.58
N ALA A 131 -11.59 -1.98 13.82
CA ALA A 131 -11.12 -2.01 12.44
C ALA A 131 -9.68 -2.54 12.35
N ILE A 132 -8.79 -2.10 13.23
CA ILE A 132 -7.40 -2.56 13.31
C ILE A 132 -7.35 -4.06 13.63
N GLU A 133 -8.12 -4.55 14.60
CA GLU A 133 -8.17 -5.99 14.93
C GLU A 133 -8.60 -6.85 13.73
N VAL A 134 -9.54 -6.36 12.92
CA VAL A 134 -9.95 -7.03 11.69
C VAL A 134 -8.86 -6.98 10.62
N LEU A 135 -8.23 -5.81 10.43
CA LEU A 135 -7.12 -5.66 9.48
C LEU A 135 -5.91 -6.52 9.84
N GLU A 136 -5.60 -6.70 11.13
CA GLU A 136 -4.54 -7.59 11.58
C GLU A 136 -4.83 -9.04 11.19
N LYS A 137 -6.08 -9.51 11.28
CA LYS A 137 -6.47 -10.83 10.74
C LYS A 137 -6.31 -10.91 9.23
N MET A 138 -6.66 -9.86 8.49
CA MET A 138 -6.44 -9.83 7.04
C MET A 138 -4.96 -9.93 6.68
N LEU A 139 -4.09 -9.28 7.45
CA LEU A 139 -2.64 -9.36 7.29
C LEU A 139 -2.08 -10.74 7.68
N GLU A 140 -2.70 -11.46 8.62
CA GLU A 140 -2.34 -12.87 8.90
C GLU A 140 -2.64 -13.79 7.71
N LEU A 141 -3.68 -13.48 6.92
CA LEU A 141 -4.04 -14.23 5.70
C LEU A 141 -3.14 -13.89 4.51
N ASP A 142 -2.71 -12.63 4.40
CA ASP A 142 -1.82 -12.14 3.35
C ASP A 142 -0.81 -11.13 3.92
N ALA A 143 0.30 -11.66 4.43
CA ALA A 143 1.31 -10.88 5.17
C ALA A 143 2.12 -9.90 4.29
N GLU A 144 2.12 -10.09 2.98
CA GLU A 144 2.84 -9.21 2.05
C GLU A 144 1.95 -8.07 1.53
N ASN A 145 0.68 -8.04 1.91
CA ASN A 145 -0.26 -7.03 1.46
C ASN A 145 -0.04 -5.66 2.14
N LEU A 146 0.74 -4.82 1.46
CA LEU A 146 1.06 -3.47 1.93
C LEU A 146 -0.18 -2.58 2.11
N ASN A 147 -1.27 -2.86 1.40
CA ASN A 147 -2.51 -2.08 1.51
C ASN A 147 -3.17 -2.29 2.87
N PHE A 148 -3.18 -3.51 3.40
CA PHE A 148 -3.71 -3.78 4.75
C PHE A 148 -2.87 -3.08 5.81
N ALA A 149 -1.55 -3.12 5.68
CA ALA A 149 -0.66 -2.42 6.59
C ALA A 149 -0.85 -0.89 6.54
N ALA A 150 -1.00 -0.32 5.34
CA ALA A 150 -1.27 1.11 5.18
C ALA A 150 -2.61 1.51 5.84
N LYS A 151 -3.66 0.72 5.63
CA LYS A 151 -4.97 0.93 6.24
C LYS A 151 -4.94 0.87 7.77
N ILE A 152 -4.10 0.01 8.36
CA ILE A 152 -3.85 -0.01 9.80
C ILE A 152 -3.23 1.32 10.26
N ALA A 153 -2.21 1.82 9.55
CA ALA A 153 -1.57 3.10 9.86
C ALA A 153 -2.56 4.28 9.76
N GLU A 154 -3.48 4.25 8.80
CA GLU A 154 -4.57 5.24 8.70
C GLU A 154 -5.54 5.17 9.87
N CYS A 155 -5.92 3.97 10.32
CA CYS A 155 -6.79 3.82 11.49
C CYS A 155 -6.11 4.39 12.75
N TYR A 156 -4.80 4.17 12.91
CA TYR A 156 -4.03 4.79 13.99
C TYR A 156 -4.00 6.32 13.87
N LYS A 157 -3.77 6.85 12.66
CA LYS A 157 -3.83 8.30 12.39
C LYS A 157 -5.21 8.90 12.68
N ALA A 158 -6.28 8.26 12.20
CA ALA A 158 -7.66 8.72 12.39
C ALA A 158 -8.12 8.68 13.85
N SER A 159 -7.59 7.73 14.64
CA SER A 159 -7.81 7.67 16.09
C SER A 159 -6.92 8.61 16.91
N GLY A 160 -6.02 9.37 16.26
CA GLY A 160 -5.10 10.31 16.89
C GLY A 160 -3.87 9.66 17.54
N GLN A 161 -3.66 8.36 17.31
CA GLN A 161 -2.50 7.59 17.78
C GLN A 161 -1.33 7.74 16.79
N ASN A 162 -0.81 8.96 16.68
CA ASN A 162 0.20 9.31 15.67
C ASN A 162 1.52 8.55 15.85
N ASP A 163 1.92 8.24 17.10
CA ASP A 163 3.15 7.50 17.37
C ASP A 163 3.07 6.05 16.85
N GLU A 164 1.93 5.40 17.03
CA GLU A 164 1.63 4.07 16.49
C GLU A 164 1.50 4.10 14.97
N ALA A 165 0.82 5.12 14.42
CA ALA A 165 0.71 5.33 12.98
C ALA A 165 2.10 5.47 12.34
N LEU A 166 2.99 6.26 12.94
CA LEU A 166 4.35 6.48 12.45
C LEU A 166 5.17 5.18 12.47
N LYS A 167 5.09 4.39 13.55
CA LYS A 167 5.78 3.09 13.64
C LYS A 167 5.31 2.13 12.53
N ARG A 168 3.99 2.07 12.29
CA ARG A 168 3.42 1.22 11.22
C ARG A 168 3.82 1.72 9.84
N PHE A 169 3.74 3.03 9.58
CA PHE A 169 4.24 3.66 8.36
C PHE A 169 5.71 3.31 8.09
N GLN A 170 6.58 3.44 9.08
CA GLN A 170 8.01 3.10 8.95
C GLN A 170 8.22 1.62 8.59
N SER A 171 7.45 0.71 9.20
CA SER A 171 7.54 -0.73 8.89
C SER A 171 7.13 -1.09 7.45
N ILE A 172 6.27 -0.26 6.83
CA ILE A 172 5.85 -0.40 5.43
C ILE A 172 6.88 0.23 4.50
N LEU A 173 7.41 1.39 4.91
CA LEU A 173 8.33 2.19 4.12
C LEU A 173 9.68 1.51 3.91
N GLU A 174 10.23 0.87 4.95
CA GLU A 174 11.56 0.23 4.92
C GLU A 174 11.72 -0.78 3.75
N PRO A 175 10.86 -1.80 3.60
CA PRO A 175 11.01 -2.76 2.49
C PRO A 175 10.78 -2.14 1.12
N ILE A 176 9.90 -1.14 0.98
CA ILE A 176 9.65 -0.45 -0.29
C ILE A 176 10.89 0.38 -0.69
N SER A 177 11.50 1.05 0.30
CA SER A 177 12.71 1.86 0.10
C SER A 177 13.90 0.99 -0.27
N GLU A 178 14.07 -0.17 0.37
CA GLU A 178 15.14 -1.13 0.06
C GLU A 178 15.01 -1.71 -1.37
N LYS A 179 13.78 -1.93 -1.85
CA LYS A 179 13.51 -2.37 -3.22
C LYS A 179 13.72 -1.26 -4.27
N GLY A 180 13.94 -0.01 -3.85
CA GLY A 180 14.09 1.12 -4.76
C GLY A 180 12.80 1.53 -5.47
N GLU A 181 11.63 1.20 -4.89
CA GLU A 181 10.32 1.52 -5.47
C GLU A 181 9.95 3.00 -5.19
N HIS A 182 10.74 3.93 -5.74
CA HIS A 182 10.70 5.37 -5.40
C HIS A 182 9.33 6.03 -5.58
N LEU A 183 8.57 5.66 -6.62
CA LEU A 183 7.22 6.20 -6.83
C LEU A 183 6.24 5.77 -5.73
N LYS A 184 6.39 4.53 -5.23
CA LYS A 184 5.59 4.03 -4.10
C LYS A 184 5.94 4.75 -2.80
N VAL A 185 7.23 5.02 -2.61
CA VAL A 185 7.71 5.83 -1.48
C VAL A 185 7.02 7.19 -1.48
N ILE A 186 7.04 7.92 -2.60
CA ILE A 186 6.40 9.24 -2.70
C ILE A 186 4.91 9.17 -2.35
N LYS A 187 4.15 8.26 -2.98
CA LYS A 187 2.72 8.06 -2.69
C LYS A 187 2.45 7.78 -1.20
N LEU A 188 3.31 6.96 -0.56
CA LEU A 188 3.16 6.65 0.86
C LEU A 188 3.41 7.88 1.73
N TYR A 189 4.42 8.70 1.42
CA TYR A 189 4.62 9.96 2.13
C TYR A 189 3.46 10.94 1.91
N GLU A 190 2.90 11.07 0.71
CA GLU A 190 1.75 11.96 0.46
C GLU A 190 0.58 11.68 1.42
N ARG A 191 0.36 10.42 1.79
CA ARG A 191 -0.71 10.00 2.70
C ARG A 191 -0.40 10.22 4.19
N PHE A 192 0.88 10.15 4.57
CA PHE A 192 1.34 10.12 5.97
C PHE A 192 2.31 11.26 6.33
N LEU A 193 2.49 12.27 5.48
CA LEU A 193 3.43 13.36 5.71
C LEU A 193 3.08 14.19 6.95
N ASP A 194 1.79 14.31 7.25
CA ASP A 194 1.23 15.05 8.38
C ASP A 194 1.58 14.44 9.75
N ILE A 195 1.73 13.11 9.82
CA ILE A 195 2.19 12.42 11.04
C ILE A 195 3.71 12.34 11.13
N CYS A 196 4.44 12.64 10.05
CA CYS A 196 5.89 12.64 10.02
C CYS A 196 6.41 14.01 10.48
N PRO A 197 7.20 14.10 11.57
CA PRO A 197 7.71 15.39 12.04
C PRO A 197 8.56 16.09 10.98
N GLU A 198 8.49 17.43 10.93
CA GLU A 198 9.18 18.21 9.89
C GLU A 198 10.70 18.07 9.89
N ASP A 199 11.25 17.84 11.07
CA ASP A 199 12.69 17.72 11.31
C ASP A 199 13.20 16.28 11.39
N ASP A 200 12.35 15.32 11.08
CA ASP A 200 12.74 13.93 11.28
C ASP A 200 13.58 13.42 10.10
N ARG A 201 14.70 12.76 10.41
CA ARG A 201 15.47 11.93 9.47
C ARG A 201 14.58 10.90 8.77
N SER A 202 13.43 10.57 9.34
CA SER A 202 12.39 9.80 8.69
C SER A 202 11.92 10.37 7.36
N ARG A 203 12.28 11.60 6.95
CA ARG A 203 11.98 12.17 5.61
C ARG A 203 13.10 11.97 4.58
N ILE A 204 14.25 11.42 4.96
CA ILE A 204 15.37 11.15 4.03
C ILE A 204 14.95 10.21 2.89
N PRO A 205 14.20 9.12 3.11
CA PRO A 205 13.75 8.26 2.01
C PRO A 205 12.88 9.01 0.98
N LEU A 206 12.10 10.03 1.40
CA LEU A 206 11.35 10.90 0.49
C LEU A 206 12.30 11.76 -0.38
N ALA A 207 13.32 12.36 0.23
CA ALA A 207 14.32 13.12 -0.52
C ALA A 207 15.02 12.23 -1.56
N LEU A 208 15.46 11.03 -1.16
CA LEU A 208 16.09 10.08 -2.07
C LEU A 208 15.14 9.68 -3.21
N ALA A 209 13.87 9.43 -2.90
CA ALA A 209 12.87 9.13 -3.92
C ALA A 209 12.73 10.28 -4.94
N PHE A 210 12.66 11.53 -4.47
CA PHE A 210 12.61 12.71 -5.34
C PHE A 210 13.86 12.85 -6.23
N ILE A 211 15.05 12.57 -5.70
CA ILE A 211 16.30 12.58 -6.48
C ILE A 211 16.20 11.57 -7.64
N HIS A 212 15.78 10.33 -7.34
CA HIS A 212 15.70 9.26 -8.33
C HIS A 212 14.57 9.42 -9.35
N THR A 213 13.49 10.13 -9.01
CA THR A 213 12.39 10.44 -9.94
C THR A 213 12.61 11.73 -10.73
N GLY A 214 13.78 12.38 -10.59
CA GLY A 214 14.13 13.60 -11.33
C GLY A 214 13.51 14.88 -10.79
N SER A 215 13.00 14.87 -9.56
CA SER A 215 12.47 16.04 -8.85
C SER A 215 13.49 16.60 -7.85
N ALA A 216 14.72 16.82 -8.30
CA ALA A 216 15.86 17.15 -7.44
C ALA A 216 15.68 18.47 -6.68
N GLU A 217 14.98 19.46 -7.25
CA GLU A 217 14.72 20.73 -6.58
C GLU A 217 13.85 20.55 -5.33
N LYS A 218 12.85 19.67 -5.38
CA LYS A 218 12.01 19.33 -4.21
C LYS A 218 12.85 18.65 -3.12
N ALA A 219 13.77 17.76 -3.51
CA ALA A 219 14.69 17.12 -2.58
C ALA A 219 15.60 18.15 -1.88
N ILE A 220 16.17 19.11 -2.63
CA ILE A 220 17.02 20.18 -2.08
C ILE A 220 16.25 21.00 -1.05
N GLN A 221 15.02 21.42 -1.35
CA GLN A 221 14.20 22.20 -0.42
C GLN A 221 13.94 21.44 0.88
N LEU A 222 13.55 20.17 0.78
CA LEU A 222 13.28 19.32 1.93
C LEU A 222 14.54 19.10 2.80
N LEU A 223 15.68 18.80 2.17
CA LEU A 223 16.95 18.57 2.87
C LEU A 223 17.50 19.85 3.52
N LYS A 224 17.35 21.01 2.87
CA LYS A 224 17.66 22.31 3.50
C LYS A 224 16.81 22.57 4.74
N GLY A 225 15.54 22.16 4.73
CA GLY A 225 14.66 22.20 5.89
C GLY A 225 15.21 21.40 7.07
N LEU A 226 15.62 20.15 6.82
CA LEU A 226 16.22 19.26 7.83
C LEU A 226 17.55 19.79 8.41
N LEU A 227 18.37 20.45 7.59
CA LEU A 227 19.64 21.02 8.08
C LEU A 227 19.46 22.22 9.00
N LYS A 228 18.30 22.90 9.03
CA LYS A 228 18.09 24.05 9.92
C LYS A 228 18.24 23.69 11.40
N GLN A 229 17.89 22.45 11.78
CA GLN A 229 17.93 22.01 13.18
C GLN A 229 19.17 21.16 13.48
N ALA A 230 19.70 20.45 12.47
CA ALA A 230 20.93 19.68 12.56
C ALA A 230 21.91 19.98 11.41
N PRO A 231 22.63 21.12 11.44
CA PRO A 231 23.53 21.54 10.35
C PRO A 231 24.69 20.56 10.08
N GLU A 232 25.15 19.86 11.12
CA GLU A 232 26.28 18.92 11.06
C GLU A 232 25.84 17.47 10.76
N ASP A 233 24.57 17.25 10.40
CA ASP A 233 24.10 15.91 10.08
C ASP A 233 24.75 15.39 8.78
N THR A 234 25.67 14.44 8.93
CA THR A 234 26.44 13.89 7.81
C THR A 234 25.58 13.17 6.78
N VAL A 235 24.49 12.52 7.22
CA VAL A 235 23.60 11.78 6.31
C VAL A 235 22.79 12.76 5.47
N VAL A 236 22.20 13.78 6.11
CA VAL A 236 21.42 14.80 5.40
C VAL A 236 22.31 15.61 4.45
N ASN A 237 23.50 16.02 4.88
CA ASN A 237 24.46 16.71 4.02
C ASN A 237 24.89 15.85 2.82
N ARG A 238 25.05 14.54 2.99
CA ARG A 238 25.38 13.63 1.88
C ARG A 238 24.24 13.55 0.88
N CYS A 239 23.00 13.34 1.35
CA CYS A 239 21.82 13.36 0.48
C CYS A 239 21.63 14.71 -0.21
N LEU A 240 22.01 15.82 0.42
CA LEU A 240 21.93 17.16 -0.17
C LEU A 240 22.96 17.32 -1.29
N ALA A 241 24.18 16.81 -1.12
CA ALA A 241 25.16 16.75 -2.20
C ALA A 241 24.64 15.91 -3.38
N ASP A 242 24.05 14.74 -3.12
CA ASP A 242 23.42 13.90 -4.15
C ASP A 242 22.31 14.66 -4.89
N ALA A 243 21.48 15.42 -4.16
CA ALA A 243 20.40 16.21 -4.73
C ALA A 243 20.93 17.35 -5.62
N TYR A 244 21.98 18.06 -5.19
CA TYR A 244 22.62 19.08 -6.02
C TYR A 244 23.24 18.50 -7.28
N VAL A 245 23.89 17.32 -7.20
CA VAL A 245 24.44 16.63 -8.38
C VAL A 245 23.33 16.25 -9.36
N ALA A 246 22.23 15.68 -8.88
CA ALA A 246 21.08 15.36 -9.71
C ALA A 246 20.46 16.61 -10.37
N ASN A 247 20.53 17.75 -9.68
CA ASN A 247 20.12 19.06 -10.19
C ASN A 247 21.17 19.76 -11.08
N GLN A 248 22.33 19.13 -11.33
CA GLN A 248 23.48 19.70 -12.04
C GLN A 248 24.07 20.97 -11.41
N ASP A 249 23.77 21.23 -10.13
CA ASP A 249 24.33 22.32 -9.35
C ASP A 249 25.64 21.88 -8.69
N TYR A 250 26.66 21.68 -9.53
CA TYR A 250 27.95 21.17 -9.07
C TYR A 250 28.66 22.12 -8.11
N SER A 251 28.41 23.42 -8.19
CA SER A 251 29.02 24.42 -7.30
C SER A 251 28.58 24.20 -5.84
N ASN A 252 27.26 24.10 -5.61
CA ASN A 252 26.73 23.84 -4.28
C ASN A 252 27.05 22.42 -3.79
N ALA A 253 27.10 21.43 -4.70
CA ALA A 253 27.51 20.08 -4.34
C ALA A 253 28.96 20.04 -3.82
N GLN A 254 29.89 20.74 -4.49
CA GLN A 254 31.29 20.85 -4.04
C GLN A 254 31.41 21.56 -2.69
N LEU A 255 30.67 22.65 -2.46
CA LEU A 255 30.68 23.35 -1.18
C LEU A 255 30.17 22.45 -0.04
N THR A 256 29.09 21.71 -0.28
CA THR A 256 28.52 20.77 0.68
C THR A 256 29.51 19.63 1.00
N LEU A 257 30.20 19.09 -0.02
CA LEU A 257 31.23 18.07 0.19
C LEU A 257 32.48 18.61 0.90
N LYS A 258 32.91 19.85 0.63
CA LYS A 258 34.00 20.48 1.39
C LYS A 258 33.65 20.58 2.86
N HIS A 259 32.41 20.94 3.18
CA HIS A 259 31.92 20.95 4.55
C HIS A 259 31.98 19.55 5.18
N LEU A 260 31.49 18.52 4.48
CA LEU A 260 31.58 17.13 4.93
C LEU A 260 33.04 16.66 5.14
N LEU A 261 33.96 17.04 4.25
CA LEU A 261 35.38 16.73 4.39
C LEU A 261 36.05 17.47 5.56
N LYS A 262 35.56 18.65 5.96
CA LYS A 262 36.03 19.29 7.22
C LYS A 262 35.67 18.47 8.46
N LEU A 263 34.51 17.80 8.43
CA LEU A 263 34.04 16.93 9.53
C LEU A 263 34.71 15.55 9.50
N ALA A 264 34.98 15.03 8.30
CA ALA A 264 35.55 13.71 8.07
C ALA A 264 36.67 13.77 7.02
N ASP A 265 37.80 14.38 7.39
CA ASP A 265 38.92 14.63 6.47
C ASP A 265 39.47 13.34 5.85
N ASP A 266 39.56 12.27 6.64
CA ASP A 266 40.13 10.99 6.20
C ASP A 266 39.15 10.12 5.37
N ASP A 267 37.95 10.60 5.06
CA ASP A 267 36.97 9.83 4.29
C ASP A 267 37.33 9.81 2.79
N LEU A 268 37.96 8.71 2.38
CA LEU A 268 38.37 8.48 1.00
C LEU A 268 37.20 8.38 0.02
N ASP A 269 36.00 7.98 0.46
CA ASP A 269 34.81 7.94 -0.39
C ASP A 269 34.27 9.34 -0.66
N LEU A 270 34.28 10.22 0.34
CA LEU A 270 33.95 11.64 0.15
C LEU A 270 34.98 12.35 -0.74
N ARG A 271 36.28 12.05 -0.58
CA ARG A 271 37.34 12.57 -1.45
C ARG A 271 37.16 12.12 -2.90
N ALA A 272 36.89 10.82 -3.11
CA ALA A 272 36.61 10.28 -4.44
C ALA A 272 35.35 10.90 -5.05
N TYR A 273 34.31 11.09 -4.24
CA TYR A 273 33.06 11.71 -4.69
C TYR A 273 33.25 13.19 -5.07
N TYR A 274 34.04 13.94 -4.30
CA TYR A 274 34.41 15.32 -4.63
C TYR A 274 35.13 15.41 -5.98
N VAL A 275 36.13 14.54 -6.21
CA VAL A 275 36.86 14.50 -7.50
C VAL A 275 35.92 14.16 -8.66
N ARG A 276 35.01 13.20 -8.48
CA ARG A 276 34.00 12.86 -9.49
C ARG A 276 33.16 14.08 -9.87
N ILE A 277 32.68 14.85 -8.89
CA ILE A 277 31.91 16.07 -9.14
C ILE A 277 32.73 17.13 -9.89
N CYS A 278 34.01 17.32 -9.56
CA CYS A 278 34.87 18.24 -10.31
C CYS A 278 35.02 17.83 -11.79
N ILE A 279 35.15 16.53 -12.05
CA ILE A 279 35.20 16.02 -13.43
C ILE A 279 33.87 16.28 -14.15
N ASP A 280 32.74 15.95 -13.52
CA ASP A 280 31.41 16.12 -14.10
C ASP A 280 31.06 17.61 -14.34
N ALA A 281 31.56 18.51 -13.49
CA ALA A 281 31.48 19.96 -13.66
C ALA A 281 32.37 20.51 -14.80
N GLY A 282 33.28 19.70 -15.33
CA GLY A 282 34.29 20.12 -16.32
C GLY A 282 35.50 20.85 -15.73
N GLU A 283 35.64 20.87 -14.40
CA GLU A 283 36.76 21.48 -13.67
C GLU A 283 37.94 20.50 -13.56
N ILE A 284 38.47 20.09 -14.71
CA ILE A 284 39.42 18.97 -14.80
C ILE A 284 40.76 19.29 -14.11
N GLU A 285 41.22 20.55 -14.17
CA GLU A 285 42.44 21.00 -13.49
C GLU A 285 42.29 20.88 -11.96
N SER A 286 41.18 21.36 -11.41
CA SER A 286 40.87 21.25 -9.97
C SER A 286 40.77 19.79 -9.53
N ALA A 287 40.14 18.93 -10.34
CA ALA A 287 40.05 17.50 -10.07
C ALA A 287 41.43 16.85 -9.99
N ARG A 288 42.31 17.17 -10.96
CA ARG A 288 43.69 16.67 -11.01
C ARG A 288 44.49 17.13 -9.80
N ASP A 289 44.42 18.41 -9.42
CA ASP A 289 45.18 18.94 -8.29
C ASP A 289 44.75 18.30 -6.96
N ARG A 290 43.44 18.14 -6.73
CA ARG A 290 42.92 17.47 -5.53
C ARG A 290 43.26 15.98 -5.48
N LEU A 291 43.22 15.31 -6.64
CA LEU A 291 43.61 13.90 -6.70
C LEU A 291 45.11 13.72 -6.42
N GLU A 292 45.96 14.62 -6.92
CA GLU A 292 47.40 14.65 -6.62
C GLU A 292 47.68 14.91 -5.14
N GLU A 293 46.92 15.80 -4.50
CA GLU A 293 46.99 16.06 -3.05
C GLU A 293 46.66 14.81 -2.23
N TRP A 294 45.62 14.06 -2.64
CA TRP A 294 45.11 12.93 -1.86
C TRP A 294 45.69 11.56 -2.23
N LYS A 295 46.46 11.44 -3.31
CA LYS A 295 46.93 10.16 -3.86
C LYS A 295 47.63 9.27 -2.83
N ASP A 296 48.45 9.85 -1.95
CA ASP A 296 49.21 9.10 -0.95
C ASP A 296 48.28 8.41 0.06
N SER A 297 47.15 9.06 0.40
CA SER A 297 46.13 8.47 1.27
C SER A 297 45.46 7.26 0.61
N PHE A 298 45.20 7.33 -0.71
CA PHE A 298 44.66 6.19 -1.47
C PHE A 298 45.67 5.04 -1.61
N PHE A 299 46.97 5.34 -1.77
CA PHE A 299 48.02 4.32 -1.77
C PHE A 299 48.13 3.60 -0.42
N GLN A 300 48.12 4.35 0.69
CA GLN A 300 48.20 3.79 2.04
C GLN A 300 46.99 2.90 2.37
N ALA A 301 45.80 3.24 1.85
CA ALA A 301 44.58 2.47 2.04
C ALA A 301 44.40 1.32 1.02
N GLU A 302 45.40 1.02 0.19
CA GLU A 302 45.36 -0.02 -0.86
C GLU A 302 44.21 0.18 -1.89
N ARG A 303 43.69 1.41 -2.02
CA ARG A 303 42.60 1.78 -2.96
C ARG A 303 43.13 2.27 -4.31
N VAL A 304 44.26 1.73 -4.74
CA VAL A 304 44.97 2.13 -5.97
C VAL A 304 44.12 1.92 -7.23
N SER A 305 43.17 0.98 -7.21
CA SER A 305 42.23 0.75 -8.32
C SER A 305 41.29 1.93 -8.57
N VAL A 306 40.81 2.60 -7.52
CA VAL A 306 39.95 3.79 -7.62
C VAL A 306 40.76 4.96 -8.19
N LEU A 307 41.97 5.14 -7.68
CA LEU A 307 42.92 6.15 -8.15
C LEU A 307 43.22 5.95 -9.65
N LYS A 308 43.53 4.72 -10.05
CA LYS A 308 43.76 4.34 -11.45
C LYS A 308 42.61 4.76 -12.35
N GLY A 309 41.36 4.47 -11.96
CA GLY A 309 40.18 4.82 -12.74
C GLY A 309 40.10 6.33 -13.02
N PHE A 310 40.31 7.15 -11.99
CA PHE A 310 40.34 8.61 -12.16
C PHE A 310 41.49 9.08 -13.03
N TYR A 311 42.72 8.59 -12.86
CA TYR A 311 43.85 9.00 -13.71
C TYR A 311 43.72 8.55 -15.16
N GLU A 312 43.14 7.38 -15.43
CA GLU A 312 42.83 6.93 -16.81
C GLU A 312 41.81 7.86 -17.48
N GLU A 313 40.78 8.30 -16.74
CA GLU A 313 39.78 9.26 -17.20
C GLU A 313 40.38 10.66 -17.42
N LEU A 314 41.18 11.16 -16.47
CA LEU A 314 41.89 12.43 -16.59
C LEU A 314 42.85 12.44 -17.78
N LYS A 315 43.56 11.33 -18.05
CA LYS A 315 44.44 11.20 -19.24
C LYS A 315 43.65 11.35 -20.54
N ALA A 316 42.43 10.80 -20.60
CA ALA A 316 41.57 10.92 -21.77
C ALA A 316 41.02 12.34 -21.97
N LEU A 317 40.79 13.07 -20.87
CA LEU A 317 40.28 14.45 -20.89
C LEU A 317 41.39 15.50 -21.09
N MET A 318 42.61 15.22 -20.62
CA MET A 318 43.78 16.11 -20.68
C MET A 318 44.95 15.45 -21.42
N ASP A 319 44.85 15.35 -22.75
CA ASP A 319 45.92 14.77 -23.55
C ASP A 319 47.19 15.63 -23.47
N GLY A 320 48.28 15.03 -22.99
CA GLY A 320 49.59 15.67 -22.82
C GLY A 320 49.91 16.22 -21.42
N ASP A 321 49.05 16.02 -20.40
CA ASP A 321 49.43 16.36 -19.02
C ASP A 321 50.49 15.38 -18.49
N THR A 322 51.68 15.91 -18.21
CA THR A 322 52.84 15.13 -17.78
C THR A 322 52.71 14.60 -16.36
N VAL A 323 51.94 15.27 -15.50
CA VAL A 323 51.74 14.83 -14.12
C VAL A 323 50.77 13.66 -14.09
N VAL A 324 49.65 13.76 -14.82
CA VAL A 324 48.70 12.65 -14.96
C VAL A 324 49.40 11.42 -15.54
N ALA A 325 50.20 11.59 -16.61
CA ALA A 325 50.96 10.50 -17.21
C ALA A 325 52.02 9.91 -16.26
N GLY A 326 52.72 10.75 -15.49
CA GLY A 326 53.72 10.33 -14.52
C GLY A 326 53.12 9.54 -13.34
N THR A 327 52.05 10.04 -12.73
CA THR A 327 51.36 9.36 -11.63
C THR A 327 50.70 8.06 -12.12
N LEU A 328 50.13 8.05 -13.33
CA LEU A 328 49.55 6.84 -13.91
C LEU A 328 50.61 5.74 -14.17
N ALA A 329 51.83 6.12 -14.55
CA ALA A 329 52.94 5.16 -14.67
C ALA A 329 53.26 4.49 -13.32
N VAL A 330 53.35 5.28 -12.23
CA VAL A 330 53.56 4.76 -10.87
C VAL A 330 52.43 3.81 -10.45
N ILE A 331 51.18 4.16 -10.78
CA ILE A 331 50.01 3.32 -10.51
C ILE A 331 50.09 2.00 -11.30
N TYR A 332 50.46 2.02 -12.58
CA TYR A 332 50.61 0.80 -13.38
C TYR A 332 51.75 -0.10 -12.90
N GLU A 333 52.86 0.48 -12.44
CA GLU A 333 53.93 -0.29 -11.80
C GLU A 333 53.46 -0.95 -10.49
N ALA A 334 52.72 -0.20 -9.66
CA ALA A 334 52.19 -0.70 -8.40
C ALA A 334 51.16 -1.83 -8.59
N VAL A 335 50.35 -1.76 -9.65
CA VAL A 335 49.34 -2.78 -10.00
C VAL A 335 49.92 -3.93 -10.85
N GLY A 336 51.12 -3.77 -11.39
CA GLY A 336 51.80 -4.77 -12.24
C GLY A 336 51.34 -4.79 -13.70
N GLU A 337 50.68 -3.73 -14.19
CA GLU A 337 50.21 -3.59 -15.58
C GLU A 337 51.29 -2.99 -16.50
N THR A 338 52.45 -3.63 -16.57
CA THR A 338 53.61 -3.09 -17.29
C THR A 338 53.39 -2.92 -18.80
N SER A 339 52.40 -3.59 -19.40
CA SER A 339 52.06 -3.45 -20.81
C SER A 339 51.46 -2.09 -21.17
N LYS A 340 50.83 -1.40 -20.21
CA LYS A 340 50.24 -0.07 -20.42
C LYS A 340 51.25 1.07 -20.24
N LEU A 341 52.44 0.78 -19.73
CA LEU A 341 53.53 1.76 -19.60
C LEU A 341 54.04 2.21 -20.97
N ASP A 342 54.04 1.31 -21.97
CA ASP A 342 54.46 1.61 -23.33
C ASP A 342 53.47 2.54 -24.08
N GLU A 343 52.22 2.61 -23.61
CA GLU A 343 51.13 3.46 -24.13
C GLU A 343 51.08 4.85 -23.47
N LEU A 344 51.92 5.08 -22.45
CA LEU A 344 52.15 6.38 -21.87
C LEU A 344 53.32 7.00 -22.63
N ASP A 345 53.04 8.01 -23.46
CA ASP A 345 54.03 8.71 -24.28
C ASP A 345 54.96 9.55 -23.38
N THR A 346 55.78 8.85 -22.60
CA THR A 346 56.77 9.40 -21.69
C THR A 346 58.01 9.71 -22.53
N SER A 347 57.90 10.75 -23.34
CA SER A 347 59.07 11.40 -23.91
C SER A 347 59.91 12.00 -22.76
N SER A 348 60.72 11.16 -22.15
CA SER A 348 61.93 11.49 -21.40
C SER A 348 61.88 12.76 -20.55
N GLN A 349 61.29 12.67 -19.36
CA GLN A 349 61.78 13.39 -18.19
C GLN A 349 61.25 12.70 -16.93
N THR A 350 62.16 12.06 -16.21
CA THR A 350 61.99 11.76 -14.79
C THR A 350 61.59 13.05 -14.08
N PRO A 351 60.45 13.10 -13.36
CA PRO A 351 60.27 14.17 -12.40
C PRO A 351 61.32 13.95 -11.31
N GLU A 352 62.21 14.91 -11.14
CA GLU A 352 63.00 15.02 -9.92
C GLU A 352 62.04 15.06 -8.73
N ALA A 353 62.48 14.45 -7.62
CA ALA A 353 61.76 14.38 -6.36
C ALA A 353 61.11 15.73 -6.01
N PRO A 354 59.90 15.75 -5.42
CA PRO A 354 59.31 17.01 -4.99
C PRO A 354 60.24 17.62 -3.94
N GLU A 355 60.91 18.71 -4.31
CA GLU A 355 61.43 19.66 -3.35
C GLU A 355 60.24 20.13 -2.50
N GLU A 356 60.46 20.22 -1.19
CA GLU A 356 59.55 20.84 -0.24
C GLU A 356 59.13 22.23 -0.73
N THR A 357 58.00 22.35 -1.43
CA THR A 357 57.36 23.64 -1.68
C THR A 357 56.34 23.90 -0.58
N ILE A 358 56.87 24.48 0.48
CA ILE A 358 56.40 25.71 1.15
C ILE A 358 54.89 25.97 1.01
N ASP A 359 54.21 25.98 2.17
CA ASP A 359 53.08 26.86 2.52
C ASP A 359 52.59 27.74 1.37
N ALA A 360 51.70 27.18 0.54
CA ALA A 360 50.75 27.98 -0.21
C ALA A 360 49.41 27.80 0.51
N ALA A 361 49.28 28.54 1.61
CA ALA A 361 47.99 29.06 2.05
C ALA A 361 47.37 29.77 0.84
N LEU A 362 46.62 29.03 0.03
CA LEU A 362 45.52 29.61 -0.71
C LEU A 362 44.54 30.02 0.37
N ASP A 363 44.35 31.33 0.49
CA ASP A 363 43.45 31.97 1.43
C ASP A 363 42.18 31.12 1.60
N ASP A 364 42.11 30.41 2.74
CA ASP A 364 40.85 30.21 3.43
C ASP A 364 40.32 31.64 3.62
N GLU A 365 39.48 32.10 2.70
CA GLU A 365 38.47 33.06 3.10
C GLU A 365 37.68 32.35 4.20
N ALA A 366 38.09 32.73 5.41
CA ALA A 366 37.42 32.49 6.65
C ALA A 366 35.92 32.51 6.41
N ILE A 367 35.36 31.33 6.54
CA ILE A 367 34.02 31.19 7.06
C ILE A 367 34.22 30.44 8.37
N ASP A 368 34.78 31.20 9.29
CA ASP A 368 34.22 31.25 10.63
C ASP A 368 32.82 31.82 10.42
N ASP A 369 31.80 31.12 10.92
CA ASP A 369 30.36 31.42 10.88
C ASP A 369 29.56 30.42 10.05
N VAL A 370 28.86 29.55 10.80
CA VAL A 370 27.63 28.83 10.40
C VAL A 370 26.58 29.78 9.79
N GLU A 371 26.81 31.10 9.79
CA GLU A 371 25.97 32.13 9.16
C GLU A 371 26.19 32.31 7.63
N THR A 372 27.23 31.77 6.98
CA THR A 372 27.39 32.01 5.51
C THR A 372 26.61 31.06 4.61
N LEU A 373 25.80 30.15 5.18
CA LEU A 373 24.71 29.53 4.42
C LEU A 373 23.53 30.49 4.22
N ASP A 374 23.53 31.69 4.83
CA ASP A 374 22.51 32.74 4.63
C ASP A 374 22.77 33.68 3.42
N MET A 375 23.63 33.31 2.47
CA MET A 375 23.76 34.03 1.18
C MET A 375 23.38 33.21 -0.06
N ILE A 376 22.31 32.42 0.06
CA ILE A 376 21.36 32.23 -1.04
C ILE A 376 19.97 32.69 -0.59
N GLY A 377 19.94 33.87 0.04
CA GLY A 377 18.76 34.72 0.15
C GLY A 377 18.74 35.72 -1.00
N GLU A 378 18.51 35.25 -2.24
CA GLU A 378 17.73 36.08 -3.16
C GLU A 378 16.28 35.93 -2.73
N VAL A 379 15.77 36.99 -2.12
CA VAL A 379 14.36 37.30 -1.81
C VAL A 379 13.39 36.25 -2.34
N VAL A 380 13.12 35.22 -1.53
CA VAL A 380 11.83 34.55 -1.58
C VAL A 380 10.86 35.60 -1.04
N PRO A 381 9.82 36.03 -1.78
CA PRO A 381 8.78 36.83 -1.19
C PRO A 381 8.25 36.08 0.04
N ASP A 382 7.99 36.80 1.13
CA ASP A 382 7.52 36.29 2.44
C ASP A 382 6.17 35.51 2.40
N ASP A 383 5.70 35.09 1.24
CA ASP A 383 4.54 34.23 1.05
C ASP A 383 4.84 33.21 -0.06
N VAL A 384 5.51 32.11 0.28
CA VAL A 384 5.46 30.89 -0.54
C VAL A 384 5.02 29.77 0.39
N GLU A 385 3.70 29.55 0.41
CA GLU A 385 3.11 28.32 0.89
C GLU A 385 3.90 27.16 0.28
N VAL A 386 4.44 26.30 1.16
CA VAL A 386 4.80 24.92 0.80
C VAL A 386 3.63 24.39 -0.02
N PRO A 387 3.84 23.81 -1.23
CA PRO A 387 2.70 23.32 -1.98
C PRO A 387 1.97 22.32 -1.10
N GLU A 388 0.77 22.74 -0.69
CA GLU A 388 -0.25 21.89 -0.12
C GLU A 388 -0.37 20.72 -1.09
N LEU A 389 0.09 19.53 -0.67
CA LEU A 389 -0.39 18.27 -1.23
C LEU A 389 -1.83 18.08 -0.74
N VAL A 390 -2.71 19.00 -1.12
CA VAL A 390 -4.15 18.88 -0.91
C VAL A 390 -4.68 18.18 -2.14
N ALA A 391 -5.27 17.01 -1.90
CA ALA A 391 -6.11 16.30 -2.84
C ALA A 391 -7.13 17.28 -3.43
N LYS A 392 -7.03 17.54 -4.74
CA LYS A 392 -8.10 18.18 -5.50
C LYS A 392 -8.32 17.39 -6.78
N ASP A 393 -9.46 16.71 -6.80
CA ASP A 393 -10.22 16.41 -8.00
C ASP A 393 -10.48 17.70 -8.79
N SER A 394 -10.18 17.69 -10.09
CA SER A 394 -11.06 18.22 -11.14
C SER A 394 -10.35 18.22 -12.50
N ASP A 395 -11.03 17.62 -13.47
CA ASP A 395 -10.84 17.82 -14.91
C ASP A 395 -10.52 19.26 -15.30
N GLU A 396 -9.50 19.46 -16.15
CA GLU A 396 -9.63 20.33 -17.33
C GLU A 396 -8.51 20.07 -18.36
N ASP A 397 -8.97 19.96 -19.60
CA ASP A 397 -8.30 19.60 -20.85
C ASP A 397 -7.26 20.63 -21.32
N LEU A 398 -6.19 20.19 -22.02
CA LEU A 398 -5.53 20.80 -23.21
C LEU A 398 -4.10 20.19 -23.48
N PRO A 399 -3.56 20.26 -24.72
CA PRO A 399 -3.28 19.05 -25.53
C PRO A 399 -1.82 18.57 -25.56
N ALA A 400 -1.71 17.30 -25.97
CA ALA A 400 -0.52 16.46 -26.06
C ALA A 400 0.60 16.91 -27.04
N GLU A 401 1.84 16.79 -26.59
CA GLU A 401 2.96 16.33 -27.42
C GLU A 401 3.52 15.00 -26.88
N LYS A 402 3.48 13.99 -27.75
CA LYS A 402 3.81 12.59 -27.49
C LYS A 402 5.30 12.40 -27.19
N VAL A 403 5.61 11.90 -26.00
CA VAL A 403 6.71 10.95 -25.80
C VAL A 403 6.12 9.72 -25.13
N VAL A 404 6.02 8.64 -25.92
CA VAL A 404 5.45 7.36 -25.51
C VAL A 404 6.45 6.66 -24.60
N ALA A 405 6.36 6.93 -23.30
CA ALA A 405 6.87 6.03 -22.28
C ALA A 405 5.71 5.08 -21.92
N LYS A 406 5.93 3.80 -22.16
CA LYS A 406 5.00 2.71 -21.89
C LYS A 406 4.63 2.77 -20.41
N GLY A 407 3.42 3.25 -20.11
CA GLY A 407 2.86 3.31 -18.77
C GLY A 407 2.88 1.92 -18.16
N VAL A 408 3.68 1.75 -17.13
CA VAL A 408 3.41 0.75 -16.10
C VAL A 408 2.41 1.45 -15.21
N GLU A 409 1.13 1.09 -15.35
CA GLU A 409 0.16 1.35 -14.28
C GLU A 409 0.75 0.73 -13.02
N LEU A 410 1.10 1.61 -12.08
CA LEU A 410 1.61 1.23 -10.79
C LEU A 410 0.39 0.88 -9.95
N ASP A 411 0.13 -0.41 -9.80
CA ASP A 411 -0.83 -1.03 -8.87
C ASP A 411 -0.48 -0.71 -7.40
N LEU A 412 -0.53 0.57 -7.07
CA LEU A 412 -0.88 1.07 -5.76
C LEU A 412 -2.17 1.86 -5.98
N ASP A 413 -3.22 1.15 -6.37
CA ASP A 413 -4.59 1.55 -6.05
C ASP A 413 -4.72 1.39 -4.53
N LEU A 414 -4.11 2.35 -3.84
CA LEU A 414 -4.12 2.54 -2.40
C LEU A 414 -5.38 3.30 -1.97
N ASP A 415 -6.11 3.85 -2.95
CA ASP A 415 -7.52 4.14 -2.84
C ASP A 415 -8.23 2.80 -2.77
N LEU A 416 -9.02 2.61 -1.71
CA LEU A 416 -9.88 1.44 -1.60
C LEU A 416 -11.08 1.58 -2.55
N ASP A 417 -10.87 2.08 -3.78
CA ASP A 417 -11.77 1.83 -4.90
C ASP A 417 -11.49 0.40 -5.37
N LEU A 418 -11.81 -0.56 -4.48
CA LEU A 418 -11.77 -1.98 -4.77
C LEU A 418 -12.97 -2.33 -5.66
N GLU A 419 -13.02 -1.76 -6.86
CA GLU A 419 -13.74 -2.37 -7.97
C GLU A 419 -13.01 -3.67 -8.30
N LEU A 420 -13.47 -4.76 -7.70
CA LEU A 420 -13.23 -6.06 -8.29
C LEU A 420 -13.99 -6.06 -9.61
N ASP A 421 -13.28 -6.12 -10.73
CA ASP A 421 -13.79 -6.72 -11.96
C ASP A 421 -14.27 -8.14 -11.61
N LEU A 422 -15.56 -8.25 -11.29
CA LEU A 422 -16.23 -9.52 -11.04
C LEU A 422 -16.55 -10.22 -12.38
N ASP A 423 -15.55 -10.37 -13.24
CA ASP A 423 -15.59 -11.33 -14.35
C ASP A 423 -14.77 -12.57 -13.99
N GLY A 424 -15.19 -13.23 -12.92
CA GLY A 424 -14.72 -14.56 -12.49
C GLY A 424 -15.92 -15.42 -12.14
N PRO A 425 -15.95 -16.69 -12.56
CA PRO A 425 -17.19 -17.39 -12.87
C PRO A 425 -18.08 -17.46 -11.64
N GLU A 426 -19.34 -17.06 -11.82
CA GLU A 426 -20.41 -17.57 -10.98
C GLU A 426 -20.23 -19.09 -10.94
N VAL A 427 -19.89 -19.62 -9.76
CA VAL A 427 -19.92 -21.07 -9.56
C VAL A 427 -21.40 -21.44 -9.46
N GLU A 428 -22.04 -21.55 -10.62
CA GLU A 428 -23.23 -22.36 -10.80
C GLU A 428 -22.86 -23.78 -10.39
N LEU A 429 -23.34 -24.19 -9.22
CA LEU A 429 -23.24 -25.55 -8.74
C LEU A 429 -24.15 -26.43 -9.59
N GLU A 430 -23.69 -26.84 -10.77
CA GLU A 430 -24.34 -27.90 -11.56
C GLU A 430 -24.29 -29.22 -10.77
N ALA A 431 -25.46 -29.78 -10.51
CA ALA A 431 -25.61 -31.09 -9.87
C ALA A 431 -25.16 -32.22 -10.82
N PRO A 432 -24.45 -33.26 -10.32
CA PRO A 432 -24.05 -34.37 -11.17
C PRO A 432 -25.24 -35.30 -11.44
N THR A 433 -25.49 -35.59 -12.72
CA THR A 433 -26.37 -36.69 -13.16
C THR A 433 -25.60 -38.02 -13.11
N PRO A 434 -26.26 -39.16 -12.79
CA PRO A 434 -25.57 -40.45 -12.75
C PRO A 434 -25.73 -41.22 -14.07
N GLU A 435 -24.61 -41.64 -14.66
CA GLU A 435 -24.56 -42.78 -15.56
C GLU A 435 -23.87 -43.96 -14.86
N VAL A 436 -24.56 -45.10 -14.92
CA VAL A 436 -24.18 -46.41 -14.39
C VAL A 436 -23.22 -47.10 -15.36
N ASP A 437 -22.14 -47.71 -14.86
CA ASP A 437 -21.61 -48.95 -15.42
C ASP A 437 -20.73 -49.74 -14.42
N ASP A 438 -20.97 -51.05 -14.39
CA ASP A 438 -20.23 -52.13 -13.73
C ASP A 438 -18.72 -52.05 -13.98
N VAL A 439 -17.85 -52.35 -12.98
CA VAL A 439 -16.97 -53.55 -12.93
C VAL A 439 -16.38 -53.72 -11.50
N SER A 440 -16.33 -54.97 -11.05
CA SER A 440 -15.78 -55.51 -9.79
C SER A 440 -14.24 -55.53 -9.68
N PHE A 441 -13.72 -55.46 -8.43
CA PHE A 441 -12.44 -56.06 -8.01
C PHE A 441 -12.47 -56.49 -6.51
N PRO A 442 -11.63 -57.46 -6.09
CA PRO A 442 -11.84 -58.30 -4.90
C PRO A 442 -11.23 -57.78 -3.59
N GLU A 443 -11.72 -58.40 -2.51
CA GLU A 443 -11.42 -58.29 -1.07
C GLU A 443 -9.91 -58.34 -0.70
N VAL A 444 -9.49 -57.49 0.25
CA VAL A 444 -8.57 -57.82 1.36
C VAL A 444 -8.92 -56.98 2.60
N GLU A 445 -8.83 -57.63 3.76
CA GLU A 445 -9.35 -57.32 5.10
C GLU A 445 -8.67 -56.20 5.89
N GLU A 446 -9.51 -55.56 6.73
CA GLU A 446 -9.32 -55.09 8.13
C GLU A 446 -8.19 -54.10 8.48
N ASP A 447 -8.60 -52.88 8.85
CA ASP A 447 -8.41 -52.37 10.22
C ASP A 447 -9.47 -51.29 10.52
N ALA A 448 -10.01 -51.33 11.74
CA ALA A 448 -11.27 -50.70 12.14
C ALA A 448 -11.19 -49.17 12.31
N GLU A 449 -12.00 -48.44 11.53
CA GLU A 449 -12.48 -47.10 11.85
C GLU A 449 -14.00 -47.14 12.04
N VAL A 450 -14.48 -46.45 13.08
CA VAL A 450 -15.91 -46.34 13.37
C VAL A 450 -16.52 -45.37 12.36
N GLU A 451 -17.04 -45.91 11.25
CA GLU A 451 -17.88 -45.18 10.32
C GLU A 451 -19.23 -44.87 10.99
N VAL A 452 -19.50 -43.59 11.20
CA VAL A 452 -20.87 -43.12 11.40
C VAL A 452 -21.46 -42.97 10.01
N GLU A 453 -22.30 -43.94 9.60
CA GLU A 453 -23.12 -43.85 8.39
C GLU A 453 -23.93 -42.54 8.44
N ILE A 454 -23.57 -41.59 7.58
CA ILE A 454 -24.40 -40.42 7.29
C ILE A 454 -25.31 -40.85 6.14
N ASP A 455 -26.57 -41.15 6.47
CA ASP A 455 -27.64 -41.29 5.48
C ASP A 455 -27.76 -39.98 4.68
N LEU A 456 -27.27 -39.98 3.45
CA LEU A 456 -27.36 -38.88 2.48
C LEU A 456 -28.63 -38.95 1.60
N ASP A 457 -29.57 -39.85 1.91
CA ASP A 457 -30.78 -40.10 1.11
C ASP A 457 -31.97 -39.16 1.40
N ASP A 458 -31.77 -38.08 2.17
CA ASP A 458 -32.87 -37.20 2.63
C ASP A 458 -32.71 -35.75 2.16
N MET A 459 -32.11 -35.53 0.99
CA MET A 459 -32.07 -34.24 0.27
C MET A 459 -33.24 -34.08 -0.73
N GLY A 460 -34.43 -34.58 -0.36
CA GLY A 460 -35.59 -34.65 -1.27
C GLY A 460 -36.62 -33.52 -1.19
N ASP A 461 -36.60 -32.62 -0.20
CA ASP A 461 -37.70 -31.66 0.02
C ASP A 461 -37.23 -30.21 0.28
N LEU A 462 -36.36 -29.68 -0.59
CA LEU A 462 -36.14 -28.23 -0.72
C LEU A 462 -36.70 -27.74 -2.06
N ASP A 463 -38.03 -27.76 -2.19
CA ASP A 463 -38.71 -26.94 -3.20
C ASP A 463 -38.51 -25.46 -2.82
N LEU A 464 -37.51 -24.83 -3.45
CA LEU A 464 -37.37 -23.40 -3.53
C LEU A 464 -38.19 -22.94 -4.74
N ASP A 465 -39.43 -22.52 -4.51
CA ASP A 465 -40.24 -21.82 -5.52
C ASP A 465 -39.55 -20.47 -5.82
N PHE A 466 -38.76 -20.42 -6.89
CA PHE A 466 -38.30 -19.19 -7.54
C PHE A 466 -39.18 -18.97 -8.77
N ASP A 467 -40.14 -18.06 -8.68
CA ASP A 467 -40.77 -17.39 -9.82
C ASP A 467 -41.47 -16.12 -9.30
N GLU A 468 -40.76 -15.00 -9.31
CA GLU A 468 -41.41 -13.69 -9.42
C GLU A 468 -40.47 -12.76 -10.20
N GLU A 469 -40.77 -12.63 -11.50
CA GLU A 469 -40.26 -11.60 -12.40
C GLU A 469 -40.55 -10.22 -11.79
N ILE A 470 -39.51 -9.52 -11.35
CA ILE A 470 -39.57 -8.07 -11.18
C ILE A 470 -38.99 -7.46 -12.47
N ALA A 471 -39.89 -7.04 -13.36
CA ALA A 471 -39.55 -6.22 -14.51
C ALA A 471 -39.00 -4.87 -14.02
N PHE A 472 -37.73 -4.61 -14.28
CA PHE A 472 -37.17 -3.26 -14.29
C PHE A 472 -37.38 -2.70 -15.70
N GLU A 473 -38.27 -1.72 -15.84
CA GLU A 473 -38.36 -0.89 -17.03
C GLU A 473 -37.16 0.07 -17.05
N GLU A 474 -36.26 -0.09 -18.01
CA GLU A 474 -35.29 0.92 -18.42
C GLU A 474 -36.05 2.06 -19.12
N GLU A 475 -36.16 3.22 -18.48
CA GLU A 475 -36.45 4.47 -19.18
C GLU A 475 -35.17 4.97 -19.86
N VAL A 476 -35.09 4.78 -21.17
CA VAL A 476 -34.15 5.48 -22.05
C VAL A 476 -34.75 6.84 -22.38
N SER A 477 -34.07 7.90 -21.96
CA SER A 477 -34.35 9.28 -22.36
C SER A 477 -33.91 9.51 -23.81
N GLU A 478 -34.85 9.80 -24.71
CA GLU A 478 -34.58 10.50 -25.96
C GLU A 478 -35.35 11.83 -25.95
N GLU A 479 -34.60 12.91 -26.19
CA GLU A 479 -35.09 14.26 -26.39
C GLU A 479 -36.03 14.35 -27.60
N GLU A 480 -37.19 15.00 -27.46
CA GLU A 480 -37.73 15.84 -28.53
C GLU A 480 -38.36 17.13 -27.98
N VAL A 481 -37.95 18.23 -28.61
CA VAL A 481 -38.35 19.61 -28.39
C VAL A 481 -39.73 19.88 -29.00
N SER A 482 -40.63 20.58 -28.29
CA SER A 482 -41.46 21.66 -28.88
C SER A 482 -42.29 22.45 -27.85
N GLU A 483 -41.99 23.76 -27.83
CA GLU A 483 -42.90 24.92 -27.87
C GLU A 483 -44.15 25.04 -26.97
N GLU A 484 -44.14 26.15 -26.21
CA GLU A 484 -45.23 27.09 -25.90
C GLU A 484 -46.54 26.56 -25.27
N GLU A 485 -46.85 26.99 -24.04
CA GLU A 485 -47.80 28.10 -23.83
C GLU A 485 -47.84 28.58 -22.38
N VAL A 486 -48.09 29.88 -22.27
CA VAL A 486 -48.15 30.75 -21.10
C VAL A 486 -49.44 30.53 -20.30
N SER A 487 -49.37 30.56 -18.97
CA SER A 487 -50.40 31.29 -18.18
C SER A 487 -49.87 31.70 -16.81
N GLU A 488 -49.88 33.01 -16.62
CA GLU A 488 -49.78 33.75 -15.36
C GLU A 488 -51.04 33.53 -14.51
N GLU A 489 -50.91 33.50 -13.19
CA GLU A 489 -51.82 34.11 -12.19
C GLU A 489 -51.20 33.87 -10.79
N GLU A 490 -50.44 34.84 -10.29
CA GLU A 490 -50.85 35.90 -9.34
C GLU A 490 -51.14 35.45 -7.89
N VAL A 491 -50.19 35.85 -7.02
CA VAL A 491 -50.37 36.63 -5.78
C VAL A 491 -51.34 36.12 -4.70
N SER A 492 -50.80 35.82 -3.51
CA SER A 492 -51.16 36.58 -2.30
C SER A 492 -50.12 36.42 -1.20
N GLU A 493 -49.56 37.57 -0.84
CA GLU A 493 -48.91 37.88 0.42
C GLU A 493 -49.89 37.68 1.57
N GLU A 494 -49.42 37.16 2.71
CA GLU A 494 -49.82 37.75 4.00
C GLU A 494 -48.70 37.54 5.04
N GLU A 495 -48.23 38.68 5.53
CA GLU A 495 -47.37 38.86 6.69
C GLU A 495 -47.99 38.25 7.96
N VAL A 496 -47.16 38.04 9.00
CA VAL A 496 -47.26 38.77 10.30
C VAL A 496 -46.44 38.08 11.41
N SER A 497 -45.53 38.89 11.97
CA SER A 497 -44.96 38.97 13.35
C SER A 497 -44.32 37.73 13.98
N GLU A 498 -43.04 37.77 14.33
CA GLU A 498 -42.49 38.35 15.58
C GLU A 498 -43.10 37.76 16.87
N GLU A 499 -42.32 37.00 17.63
CA GLU A 499 -42.07 37.37 19.04
C GLU A 499 -40.78 36.71 19.56
N GLU A 500 -39.95 37.55 20.19
CA GLU A 500 -38.71 37.26 20.88
C GLU A 500 -38.91 36.43 22.17
N VAL A 501 -37.79 36.31 22.91
CA VAL A 501 -37.61 36.00 24.35
C VAL A 501 -37.22 34.53 24.56
N SER A 502 -36.03 34.18 25.05
CA SER A 502 -34.90 34.89 25.71
C SER A 502 -33.69 33.96 25.76
#